data_AF-K9U917-F1
#
_entry.id   AF-K9U917-F1
#
_cell.length_a   1.000
_cell.length_b   1.000
_cell.length_c   1.000
_cell.angle_alpha   90.00
_cell.angle_beta   90.00
_cell.angle_gamma   90.00
#
_symmetry.space_group_name_H-M   'P 1'
#
loop_
_entity.id
_entity.type
_entity.pdbx_description
1 polymer ?
#
loop_
_entity_poly.entity_id
_entity_poly.type
_entity_poly.pdbx_seq_one_letter_code
_entity_poly.pdbx_strand_id
1 'polypeptide(L)'
;MSDLLVGKPDELLGTSALSSMKHQNSYHLIATIVFQAFPSTTTYRAACNPNVLAILEMTTSGFTIPSISSTEATQKAINELRKLSGLTWDQLAKLFNVSRRSLHSWASGQPLSSFNEENLNRLLGTIRYINRGSASFNRSLLLSPGSDGRPILDLLVAGKYEEVKQILGSGNSLQKPQLIPLSKDASGSRVPPNPVELADALQEPIHREVGRSRSARAARSRRNDSEQ
;
A
#
# COMPACT_ATOMS: atom_id res chain seq x y z
N MET A 1 -74.19 3.18 32.38
CA MET A 1 -73.99 4.64 32.40
C MET A 1 -72.93 4.92 31.34
N SER A 2 -73.35 4.95 30.05
CA SER A 2 -73.55 6.17 29.22
C SER A 2 -72.20 6.70 28.73
N ASP A 3 -71.74 6.32 27.55
CA ASP A 3 -71.96 6.95 26.22
C ASP A 3 -71.25 8.30 25.97
N LEU A 4 -70.45 8.28 24.89
CA LEU A 4 -70.23 9.28 23.83
C LEU A 4 -70.54 10.77 24.07
N LEU A 5 -69.59 11.63 23.64
CA LEU A 5 -69.72 12.83 22.78
C LEU A 5 -68.47 13.72 22.97
N VAL A 6 -67.55 13.85 22.02
CA VAL A 6 -67.56 14.75 20.85
C VAL A 6 -68.18 16.13 21.14
N GLY A 7 -67.31 17.15 21.23
CA GLY A 7 -67.65 18.57 21.24
C GLY A 7 -66.52 19.40 20.64
N LYS A 8 -66.73 19.83 19.39
CA LYS A 8 -66.09 20.93 18.62
C LYS A 8 -66.33 22.30 19.33
N PRO A 9 -65.94 23.50 18.81
CA PRO A 9 -65.10 23.87 17.65
C PRO A 9 -64.13 25.09 17.87
N ASP A 10 -63.32 25.35 16.84
CA ASP A 10 -62.95 26.63 16.17
C ASP A 10 -62.72 27.99 16.89
N GLU A 11 -62.00 28.83 16.13
CA GLU A 11 -61.80 30.29 16.20
C GLU A 11 -60.58 30.78 17.01
N LEU A 12 -59.44 31.05 16.35
CA LEU A 12 -59.09 32.20 15.49
C LEU A 12 -58.96 33.56 16.21
N LEU A 13 -57.74 34.09 16.07
CA LEU A 13 -57.37 35.52 15.97
C LEU A 13 -57.40 36.39 17.24
N GLY A 14 -56.19 36.81 17.64
CA GLY A 14 -55.91 37.94 18.54
C GLY A 14 -54.40 38.23 18.48
N THR A 15 -53.88 38.81 17.40
CA THR A 15 -53.54 40.25 17.23
C THR A 15 -52.72 40.87 18.36
N SER A 16 -51.57 41.44 17.96
CA SER A 16 -50.85 42.57 18.58
C SER A 16 -50.26 42.35 19.98
N ALA A 17 -49.12 42.90 20.37
CA ALA A 17 -48.03 43.61 19.73
C ALA A 17 -46.95 43.77 20.82
N LEU A 18 -45.75 44.14 20.37
CA LEU A 18 -44.85 45.08 21.03
C LEU A 18 -43.70 44.52 21.89
N SER A 19 -42.51 45.01 21.51
CA SER A 19 -41.20 45.01 22.19
C SER A 19 -40.33 43.77 21.92
N SER A 20 -39.07 43.88 21.45
CA SER A 20 -38.14 45.00 21.44
C SER A 20 -37.18 44.88 20.26
N MET A 21 -36.96 46.01 19.59
CA MET A 21 -35.89 46.22 18.61
C MET A 21 -34.51 46.00 19.23
N LYS A 22 -33.63 45.30 18.52
CA LYS A 22 -32.24 45.77 18.28
C LYS A 22 -31.86 45.42 16.85
N HIS A 23 -31.48 46.46 16.14
CA HIS A 23 -31.21 46.52 14.71
C HIS A 23 -29.70 46.39 14.47
N GLN A 24 -29.37 46.12 13.19
CA GLN A 24 -28.09 46.36 12.49
C GLN A 24 -27.19 45.12 12.38
N ASN A 25 -27.38 44.29 11.34
CA ASN A 25 -26.78 44.39 10.00
C ASN A 25 -25.24 44.41 10.00
N SER A 26 -24.65 43.30 9.54
CA SER A 26 -23.37 43.34 8.84
C SER A 26 -23.36 42.23 7.79
N TYR A 27 -23.89 42.56 6.61
CA TYR A 27 -23.67 41.82 5.38
C TYR A 27 -22.28 42.20 4.86
N HIS A 28 -21.37 41.23 4.75
CA HIS A 28 -20.18 41.40 3.93
C HIS A 28 -20.03 40.23 2.95
N LEU A 29 -20.36 40.59 1.69
CA LEU A 29 -19.63 40.30 0.46
C LEU A 29 -19.61 38.86 -0.08
N ILE A 30 -20.65 38.62 -0.88
CA ILE A 30 -20.64 38.02 -2.22
C ILE A 30 -19.26 38.07 -2.91
N ALA A 31 -18.76 36.91 -3.33
CA ALA A 31 -17.88 36.76 -4.49
C ALA A 31 -18.63 35.94 -5.55
N THR A 32 -19.25 36.65 -6.50
CA THR A 32 -19.90 36.11 -7.69
C THR A 32 -18.83 35.60 -8.66
N ILE A 33 -18.72 34.29 -8.85
CA ILE A 33 -18.04 33.74 -10.04
C ILE A 33 -19.12 33.48 -11.08
N VAL A 34 -19.09 34.31 -12.12
CA VAL A 34 -19.94 34.24 -13.30
C VAL A 34 -19.71 32.90 -14.01
N PHE A 35 -20.68 31.99 -13.91
CA PHE A 35 -20.78 30.82 -14.80
C PHE A 35 -21.37 31.32 -16.12
N GLN A 36 -20.53 31.51 -17.13
CA GLN A 36 -21.00 31.66 -18.50
C GLN A 36 -21.47 30.29 -19.01
N ALA A 37 -22.73 30.23 -19.42
CA ALA A 37 -23.35 29.07 -20.03
C ALA A 37 -22.76 28.86 -21.43
N PHE A 38 -22.09 27.72 -21.64
CA PHE A 38 -21.83 27.19 -22.97
C PHE A 38 -22.93 26.19 -23.34
N PRO A 39 -23.62 26.37 -24.48
CA PRO A 39 -24.57 25.38 -24.98
C PRO A 39 -23.80 24.11 -25.38
N SER A 40 -24.14 22.98 -24.76
CA SER A 40 -23.62 21.67 -25.16
C SER A 40 -24.31 21.22 -26.45
N THR A 41 -23.76 21.62 -27.59
CA THR A 41 -24.04 20.95 -28.86
C THR A 41 -23.32 19.60 -28.82
N THR A 42 -24.07 18.52 -28.54
CA THR A 42 -23.55 17.16 -28.61
C THR A 42 -23.20 16.87 -30.08
N THR A 43 -21.91 16.84 -30.38
CA THR A 43 -21.40 16.31 -31.64
C THR A 43 -20.47 15.19 -31.24
N TYR A 44 -20.90 13.95 -31.50
CA TYR A 44 -20.02 12.80 -31.39
C TYR A 44 -18.80 13.06 -32.29
N ARG A 45 -17.61 13.12 -31.70
CA ARG A 45 -16.38 12.98 -32.45
C ARG A 45 -15.47 12.09 -31.64
N ALA A 46 -15.35 10.85 -32.10
CA ALA A 46 -14.35 9.91 -31.62
C ALA A 46 -12.97 10.58 -31.75
N ALA A 47 -12.43 11.05 -30.63
CA ALA A 47 -11.04 11.46 -30.54
C ALA A 47 -10.22 10.18 -30.38
N CYS A 48 -9.78 9.62 -31.50
CA CYS A 48 -8.70 8.66 -31.50
C CYS A 48 -7.48 9.31 -30.83
N ASN A 49 -6.91 8.65 -29.83
CA ASN A 49 -5.67 9.07 -29.16
C ASN A 49 -4.56 9.34 -30.20
N PRO A 50 -3.95 10.55 -30.26
CA PRO A 50 -2.86 10.84 -31.19
C PRO A 50 -1.48 10.30 -30.73
N ASN A 51 -1.39 9.54 -29.64
CA ASN A 51 -0.10 9.07 -29.09
C ASN A 51 0.44 7.77 -29.71
N VAL A 52 0.21 7.52 -31.00
CA VAL A 52 0.71 6.30 -31.69
C VAL A 52 1.83 6.60 -32.69
N LEU A 53 2.17 7.85 -32.98
CA LEU A 53 3.13 8.17 -34.06
C LEU A 53 4.22 9.16 -33.62
N ALA A 54 5.23 8.66 -32.92
CA ALA A 54 6.59 9.21 -32.95
C ALA A 54 7.60 8.23 -32.32
N ILE A 55 7.80 7.07 -32.96
CA ILE A 55 8.98 6.23 -32.70
C ILE A 55 9.59 5.86 -34.05
N LEU A 56 10.55 6.68 -34.50
CA LEU A 56 11.61 6.38 -35.47
C LEU A 56 12.50 7.64 -35.47
N GLU A 57 13.81 7.64 -35.26
CA GLU A 57 14.87 6.65 -35.07
C GLU A 57 16.10 7.44 -34.60
N MET A 58 16.99 6.89 -33.75
CA MET A 58 18.44 7.08 -33.89
C MET A 58 19.25 6.13 -32.96
N THR A 59 19.83 5.13 -33.62
CA THR A 59 21.10 4.41 -33.42
C THR A 59 21.57 3.87 -32.06
N THR A 60 21.73 2.54 -32.09
CA THR A 60 22.84 1.71 -31.57
C THR A 60 23.01 1.52 -30.05
N SER A 61 21.91 1.42 -29.32
CA SER A 61 21.69 0.46 -28.21
C SER A 61 20.36 0.82 -27.56
N GLY A 62 19.30 0.77 -28.36
CA GLY A 62 17.97 1.23 -27.97
C GLY A 62 17.26 0.23 -27.07
N PHE A 63 17.38 0.41 -25.75
CA PHE A 63 16.37 -0.05 -24.80
C PHE A 63 15.76 1.18 -24.14
N THR A 64 14.73 1.76 -24.76
CA THR A 64 13.92 2.80 -24.13
C THR A 64 13.01 2.12 -23.12
N ILE A 65 13.35 2.20 -21.84
CA ILE A 65 12.43 1.87 -20.76
C ILE A 65 11.37 2.96 -20.80
N PRO A 66 10.11 2.68 -21.18
CA PRO A 66 9.08 3.69 -21.07
C PRO A 66 8.93 4.02 -19.58
N SER A 67 8.70 5.29 -19.24
CA SER A 67 8.46 5.75 -17.86
C SER A 67 7.07 5.30 -17.36
N ILE A 68 6.76 4.02 -17.51
CA ILE A 68 5.58 3.29 -17.02
C ILE A 68 5.80 2.74 -15.61
N SER A 69 7.02 2.84 -15.07
CA SER A 69 7.36 2.19 -13.80
C SER A 69 6.65 2.77 -12.59
N SER A 70 6.40 4.09 -12.54
CA SER A 70 5.87 4.75 -11.33
C SER A 70 4.38 4.46 -11.09
N THR A 71 3.54 4.56 -12.12
CA THR A 71 2.09 4.33 -11.98
C THR A 71 1.75 2.86 -11.80
N GLU A 72 2.45 1.96 -12.51
CA GLU A 72 2.33 0.51 -12.32
C GLU A 72 2.80 0.08 -10.92
N ALA A 73 3.91 0.63 -10.43
CA ALA A 73 4.39 0.37 -9.07
C ALA A 73 3.37 0.84 -8.02
N THR A 74 2.77 2.00 -8.22
CA THR A 74 1.73 2.54 -7.33
C THR A 74 0.49 1.65 -7.31
N GLN A 75 0.00 1.24 -8.49
CA GLN A 75 -1.11 0.31 -8.62
C GLN A 75 -0.81 -1.02 -7.91
N LYS A 76 0.40 -1.55 -8.10
CA LYS A 76 0.86 -2.79 -7.45
C LYS A 76 0.90 -2.63 -5.93
N ALA A 77 1.43 -1.52 -5.43
CA ALA A 77 1.51 -1.21 -4.00
C ALA A 77 0.12 -1.10 -3.34
N ILE A 78 -0.85 -0.43 -3.98
CA ILE A 78 -2.23 -0.33 -3.46
C ILE A 78 -2.90 -1.71 -3.44
N ASN A 79 -2.74 -2.49 -4.52
CA ASN A 79 -3.28 -3.84 -4.59
C ASN A 79 -2.64 -4.78 -3.57
N GLU A 80 -1.34 -4.66 -3.34
CA GLU A 80 -0.63 -5.40 -2.31
C GLU A 80 -1.12 -5.02 -0.91
N LEU A 81 -1.22 -3.72 -0.61
CA LEU A 81 -1.75 -3.22 0.66
C LEU A 81 -3.14 -3.82 0.96
N ARG A 82 -4.03 -3.84 -0.04
CA ARG A 82 -5.36 -4.45 0.07
C ARG A 82 -5.29 -5.96 0.33
N LYS A 83 -4.45 -6.68 -0.42
CA LYS A 83 -4.28 -8.13 -0.28
C LYS A 83 -3.73 -8.51 1.08
N LEU A 84 -2.74 -7.78 1.60
CA LEU A 84 -2.11 -8.07 2.89
C LEU A 84 -3.01 -7.70 4.05
N SER A 85 -3.64 -6.52 4.02
CA SER A 85 -4.46 -6.04 5.13
C SER A 85 -5.86 -6.67 5.21
N GLY A 86 -6.38 -7.19 4.09
CA GLY A 86 -7.76 -7.68 4.03
C GLY A 86 -8.82 -6.58 4.22
N LEU A 87 -8.42 -5.31 4.05
CA LEU A 87 -9.33 -4.17 4.18
C LEU A 87 -10.18 -3.96 2.93
N THR A 88 -11.37 -3.41 3.14
CA THR A 88 -12.26 -3.00 2.05
C THR A 88 -11.79 -1.69 1.43
N TRP A 89 -12.24 -1.38 0.21
CA TRP A 89 -11.95 -0.10 -0.44
C TRP A 89 -12.37 1.11 0.42
N ASP A 90 -13.47 1.00 1.18
CA ASP A 90 -13.90 2.07 2.10
C ASP A 90 -12.94 2.30 3.24
N GLN A 91 -12.47 1.21 3.87
CA GLN A 91 -11.56 1.31 5.00
C GLN A 91 -10.20 1.84 4.56
N LEU A 92 -9.74 1.44 3.38
CA LEU A 92 -8.55 2.04 2.77
C LEU A 92 -8.77 3.52 2.45
N ALA A 93 -9.93 3.91 1.93
CA ALA A 93 -10.23 5.32 1.65
C ALA A 93 -10.20 6.17 2.93
N LYS A 94 -10.73 5.63 4.04
CA LYS A 94 -10.63 6.24 5.37
C LYS A 94 -9.18 6.40 5.86
N LEU A 95 -8.33 5.39 5.64
CA LEU A 95 -6.91 5.45 6.01
C LEU A 95 -6.15 6.58 5.30
N PHE A 96 -6.46 6.81 4.03
CA PHE A 96 -5.85 7.88 3.24
C PHE A 96 -6.58 9.23 3.38
N ASN A 97 -7.69 9.28 4.12
CA ASN A 97 -8.58 10.45 4.19
C ASN A 97 -9.01 10.96 2.79
N VAL A 98 -9.32 10.04 1.88
CA VAL A 98 -9.76 10.37 0.52
C VAL A 98 -11.09 9.71 0.19
N SER A 99 -11.70 10.12 -0.92
CA SER A 99 -12.89 9.45 -1.42
C SER A 99 -12.56 8.05 -1.94
N ARG A 100 -13.51 7.12 -1.84
CA ARG A 100 -13.40 5.78 -2.46
C ARG A 100 -13.07 5.88 -3.96
N ARG A 101 -13.64 6.87 -4.66
CA ARG A 101 -13.43 7.09 -6.09
C ARG A 101 -11.97 7.45 -6.40
N SER A 102 -11.36 8.32 -5.60
CA SER A 102 -9.94 8.67 -5.74
C SER A 102 -9.05 7.45 -5.59
N LEU A 103 -9.32 6.62 -4.58
CA LEU A 103 -8.57 5.40 -4.33
C LEU A 103 -8.70 4.39 -5.48
N HIS A 104 -9.90 4.25 -6.07
CA HIS A 104 -10.09 3.44 -7.28
C HIS A 104 -9.33 3.99 -8.48
N SER A 105 -9.33 5.31 -8.70
CA SER A 105 -8.57 5.94 -9.78
C SER A 105 -7.08 5.62 -9.68
N TRP A 106 -6.51 5.66 -8.48
CA TRP A 106 -5.11 5.29 -8.23
C TRP A 106 -4.86 3.80 -8.48
N ALA A 107 -5.80 2.93 -8.09
CA ALA A 107 -5.75 1.51 -8.40
C ALA A 107 -5.92 1.22 -9.92
N SER A 108 -6.42 2.18 -10.70
CA SER A 108 -6.47 2.13 -12.17
C SER A 108 -5.25 2.78 -12.84
N GLY A 109 -4.25 3.24 -12.07
CA GLY A 109 -2.99 3.79 -12.61
C GLY A 109 -2.96 5.31 -12.76
N GLN A 110 -3.90 6.04 -12.15
CA GLN A 110 -3.77 7.50 -12.06
C GLN A 110 -2.61 7.89 -11.13
N PRO A 111 -1.90 9.00 -11.42
CA PRO A 111 -0.77 9.43 -10.61
C PRO A 111 -1.21 9.84 -9.19
N LEU A 112 -0.35 9.55 -8.21
CA LEU A 112 -0.50 9.99 -6.83
C LEU A 112 0.19 11.35 -6.61
N SER A 113 -0.30 12.12 -5.64
CA SER A 113 0.48 13.23 -5.08
C SER A 113 1.64 12.71 -4.22
N SER A 114 2.77 13.41 -4.18
CA SER A 114 3.95 13.03 -3.38
C SER A 114 3.63 12.70 -1.91
N PHE A 115 2.77 13.50 -1.26
CA PHE A 115 2.33 13.27 0.12
C PHE A 115 1.66 11.89 0.31
N ASN A 116 0.75 11.54 -0.60
CA ASN A 116 0.06 10.25 -0.57
C ASN A 116 0.98 9.08 -0.93
N GLU A 117 2.00 9.33 -1.75
CA GLU A 117 2.98 8.31 -2.14
C GLU A 117 3.86 7.94 -0.94
N GLU A 118 4.33 8.94 -0.20
CA GLU A 118 5.02 8.72 1.06
C GLU A 118 4.14 7.98 2.07
N ASN A 119 2.87 8.41 2.20
CA ASN A 119 1.92 7.77 3.09
C ASN A 119 1.67 6.30 2.73
N LEU A 120 1.49 6.01 1.44
CA LEU A 120 1.33 4.64 0.91
C LEU A 120 2.54 3.77 1.24
N ASN A 121 3.75 4.29 1.05
CA ASN A 121 4.99 3.56 1.34
C ASN A 121 5.15 3.28 2.84
N ARG A 122 4.83 4.25 3.71
CA ARG A 122 4.85 4.08 5.18
C ARG A 122 3.82 3.05 5.65
N LEU A 123 2.59 3.13 5.12
CA LEU A 123 1.53 2.17 5.40
C LEU A 123 1.91 0.77 4.93
N LEU A 124 2.38 0.63 3.69
CA LEU A 124 2.78 -0.67 3.14
C LEU A 124 3.91 -1.29 3.95
N GLY A 125 4.92 -0.51 4.34
CA GLY A 125 6.01 -0.97 5.22
C GLY A 125 5.48 -1.46 6.58
N THR A 126 4.53 -0.74 7.17
CA THR A 126 3.91 -1.11 8.44
C THR A 126 3.07 -2.39 8.31
N ILE A 127 2.22 -2.48 7.28
CA ILE A 127 1.39 -3.67 7.03
C ILE A 127 2.26 -4.90 6.73
N ARG A 128 3.32 -4.74 5.93
CA ARG A 128 4.30 -5.82 5.70
C ARG A 128 4.97 -6.27 7.00
N TYR A 129 5.32 -5.31 7.87
CA TYR A 129 5.94 -5.61 9.15
C TYR A 129 5.00 -6.41 10.07
N ILE A 130 3.71 -6.08 10.14
CA ILE A 130 2.75 -6.77 11.04
C ILE A 130 2.10 -8.00 10.40
N ASN A 131 2.32 -8.26 9.12
CA ASN A 131 1.65 -9.32 8.37
C ASN A 131 1.94 -10.71 8.96
N ARG A 132 0.88 -11.45 9.34
CA ARG A 132 0.98 -12.81 9.89
C ARG A 132 0.80 -13.92 8.86
N GLY A 133 0.62 -13.56 7.59
CA GLY A 133 0.45 -14.49 6.46
C GLY A 133 -1.00 -14.73 6.03
N SER A 134 -1.99 -14.23 6.79
CA SER A 134 -3.40 -14.33 6.42
C SER A 134 -4.08 -12.95 6.45
N ALA A 135 -4.70 -12.59 5.33
CA ALA A 135 -5.41 -11.32 5.17
C ALA A 135 -6.60 -11.17 6.13
N SER A 136 -7.34 -12.25 6.38
CA SER A 136 -8.48 -12.23 7.32
C SER A 136 -8.01 -12.03 8.76
N PHE A 137 -6.89 -12.66 9.13
CA PHE A 137 -6.28 -12.50 10.45
C PHE A 137 -5.74 -11.09 10.66
N ASN A 138 -5.05 -10.54 9.66
CA ASN A 138 -4.57 -9.16 9.71
C ASN A 138 -5.74 -8.17 9.81
N ARG A 139 -6.83 -8.41 9.08
CA ARG A 139 -8.06 -7.60 9.18
C ARG A 139 -8.64 -7.64 10.58
N SER A 140 -8.82 -8.81 11.17
CA SER A 140 -9.35 -8.90 12.54
C SER A 140 -8.43 -8.17 13.52
N LEU A 141 -7.11 -8.33 13.38
CA LEU A 141 -6.12 -7.68 14.24
C LEU A 141 -6.18 -6.15 14.15
N LEU A 142 -6.34 -5.59 12.94
CA LEU A 142 -6.47 -4.14 12.74
C LEU A 142 -7.79 -3.56 13.26
N LEU A 143 -8.86 -4.36 13.27
CA LEU A 143 -10.18 -3.96 13.74
C LEU A 143 -10.40 -4.27 15.23
N SER A 144 -9.55 -5.12 15.82
CA SER A 144 -9.56 -5.37 17.26
C SER A 144 -9.23 -4.09 18.02
N PRO A 145 -9.87 -3.86 19.18
CA PRO A 145 -9.51 -2.77 20.06
C PRO A 145 -8.07 -2.94 20.54
N GLY A 146 -7.28 -1.88 20.45
CA GLY A 146 -5.95 -1.80 21.06
C GLY A 146 -6.02 -1.55 22.57
N SER A 147 -4.87 -1.19 23.17
CA SER A 147 -4.77 -0.82 24.59
C SER A 147 -5.75 0.28 25.01
N ASP A 148 -6.04 1.19 24.09
CA ASP A 148 -6.82 2.40 24.35
C ASP A 148 -8.32 2.20 24.09
N GLY A 149 -8.75 0.96 23.82
CA GLY A 149 -10.14 0.60 23.50
C GLY A 149 -10.60 1.02 22.09
N ARG A 150 -9.78 1.76 21.34
CA ARG A 150 -10.01 2.12 19.93
C ARG A 150 -9.42 1.07 19.00
N PRO A 151 -10.00 0.85 17.81
CA PRO A 151 -9.41 -0.08 16.85
C PRO A 151 -8.02 0.40 16.42
N ILE A 152 -7.10 -0.53 16.22
CA ILE A 152 -5.72 -0.24 15.80
C ILE A 152 -5.69 0.47 14.44
N LEU A 153 -6.71 0.26 13.61
CA LEU A 153 -6.94 1.00 12.36
C LEU A 153 -6.92 2.53 12.57
N ASP A 154 -7.47 3.03 13.68
CA ASP A 154 -7.54 4.48 13.94
C ASP A 154 -6.15 5.07 14.24
N LEU A 155 -5.22 4.28 14.79
CA LEU A 155 -3.83 4.69 14.98
C LEU A 155 -3.11 4.86 13.64
N LEU A 156 -3.44 4.02 12.65
CA LEU A 156 -2.93 4.16 11.29
C LEU A 156 -3.50 5.41 10.60
N VAL A 157 -4.78 5.73 10.81
CA VAL A 157 -5.39 6.98 10.32
C VAL A 157 -4.67 8.19 10.93
N ALA A 158 -4.31 8.12 12.21
CA ALA A 158 -3.56 9.17 12.90
C ALA A 158 -2.08 9.26 12.51
N GLY A 159 -1.58 8.36 11.64
CA GLY A 159 -0.18 8.33 11.20
C GLY A 159 0.80 7.76 12.24
N LYS A 160 0.30 7.11 13.29
CA LYS A 160 1.11 6.57 14.41
C LYS A 160 1.67 5.18 14.10
N TYR A 161 2.44 5.08 13.00
CA TYR A 161 2.93 3.80 12.48
C TYR A 161 3.81 3.03 13.45
N GLU A 162 4.69 3.72 14.16
CA GLU A 162 5.63 3.09 15.09
C GLU A 162 4.92 2.52 16.33
N GLU A 163 3.89 3.20 16.85
CA GLU A 163 3.07 2.67 17.94
C GLU A 163 2.38 1.36 17.52
N VAL A 164 1.86 1.30 16.28
CA VAL A 164 1.24 0.08 15.75
C VAL A 164 2.26 -1.07 15.65
N LYS A 165 3.49 -0.79 15.21
CA LYS A 165 4.57 -1.79 15.18
C LYS A 165 4.97 -2.27 16.57
N GLN A 166 4.98 -1.38 17.57
CA GLN A 166 5.28 -1.74 18.95
C GLN A 166 4.18 -2.60 19.58
N ILE A 167 2.91 -2.25 19.37
CA ILE A 167 1.75 -2.98 19.93
C ILE A 167 1.64 -4.37 19.30
N LEU A 168 1.72 -4.45 17.97
CA LEU A 168 1.48 -5.71 17.25
C LEU A 168 2.73 -6.57 17.13
N GLY A 169 3.91 -5.96 17.27
CA GLY A 169 5.21 -6.59 17.02
C GLY A 169 5.41 -6.99 15.56
N SER A 170 6.56 -7.59 15.29
CA SER A 170 6.87 -8.16 13.98
C SER A 170 5.91 -9.30 13.67
N GLY A 171 5.09 -9.11 12.65
CA GLY A 171 4.30 -10.07 11.90
C GLY A 171 5.16 -11.20 11.39
N ASN A 172 4.93 -12.42 11.90
CA ASN A 172 5.67 -13.66 11.61
C ASN A 172 6.83 -13.41 10.63
N SER A 173 7.97 -12.91 11.13
CA SER A 173 9.22 -13.29 10.49
C SER A 173 9.12 -14.79 10.43
N LEU A 174 9.02 -15.35 9.22
CA LEU A 174 8.84 -16.79 8.99
C LEU A 174 9.65 -17.46 10.08
N GLN A 175 8.98 -17.99 11.12
CA GLN A 175 9.69 -18.76 12.11
C GLN A 175 10.12 -19.92 11.25
N LYS A 176 11.38 -19.87 10.81
CA LYS A 176 11.97 -20.91 9.98
C LYS A 176 11.57 -22.16 10.72
N PRO A 177 10.69 -23.00 10.15
CA PRO A 177 10.12 -24.09 10.90
C PRO A 177 11.30 -24.80 11.52
N GLN A 178 11.30 -24.95 12.84
CA GLN A 178 12.41 -25.61 13.50
C GLN A 178 12.40 -27.02 12.96
N LEU A 179 13.26 -27.26 11.96
CA LEU A 179 13.35 -28.54 11.30
C LEU A 179 13.87 -29.48 12.37
N ILE A 180 13.03 -30.44 12.74
CA ILE A 180 13.47 -31.53 13.61
C ILE A 180 14.61 -32.22 12.84
N PRO A 181 15.82 -32.31 13.40
CA PRO A 181 16.91 -33.01 12.73
C PRO A 181 16.45 -34.44 12.43
N LEU A 182 16.71 -34.90 11.21
CA LEU A 182 16.37 -36.26 10.81
C LEU A 182 17.00 -37.27 11.78
N SER A 183 16.30 -38.36 12.06
CA SER A 183 16.90 -39.46 12.82
C SER A 183 18.13 -40.00 12.08
N LYS A 184 19.07 -40.61 12.81
CA LYS A 184 20.29 -41.18 12.23
C LYS A 184 19.96 -42.21 11.14
N ASP A 185 18.95 -43.04 11.39
CA ASP A 185 18.50 -44.07 10.44
C ASP A 185 17.90 -43.46 9.16
N ALA A 186 17.02 -42.46 9.31
CA ALA A 186 16.41 -41.77 8.16
C ALA A 186 17.41 -40.91 7.38
N SER A 187 18.53 -40.54 8.00
CA SER A 187 19.66 -39.91 7.32
C SER A 187 20.45 -40.95 6.53
N GLY A 188 20.76 -42.10 7.13
CA GLY A 188 21.46 -43.21 6.49
C GLY A 188 20.75 -43.75 5.24
N SER A 189 19.42 -43.92 5.27
CA SER A 189 18.66 -44.38 4.10
C SER A 189 18.61 -43.38 2.95
N ARG A 190 18.95 -42.10 3.20
CA ARG A 190 18.98 -41.03 2.20
C ARG A 190 20.39 -40.71 1.70
N VAL A 191 21.42 -41.36 2.25
CA VAL A 191 22.78 -41.19 1.74
C VAL A 191 22.84 -41.80 0.35
N PRO A 192 23.20 -41.04 -0.70
CA PRO A 192 23.38 -41.62 -2.02
C PRO A 192 24.49 -42.67 -1.95
N PRO A 193 24.35 -43.79 -2.68
CA PRO A 193 25.41 -44.79 -2.77
C PRO A 193 26.70 -44.16 -3.32
N ASN A 194 27.83 -44.75 -2.93
CA ASN A 194 29.14 -44.21 -3.29
C ASN A 194 29.26 -44.14 -4.82
N PRO A 195 29.76 -43.03 -5.40
CA PRO A 195 29.97 -42.93 -6.84
C PRO A 195 30.83 -44.06 -7.42
N VAL A 196 31.76 -44.64 -6.64
CA VAL A 196 32.57 -45.82 -7.06
C VAL A 196 31.72 -47.08 -7.22
N GLU A 197 30.63 -47.21 -6.47
CA GLU A 197 29.69 -48.34 -6.57
C GLU A 197 28.64 -48.10 -7.66
N LEU A 198 28.30 -46.84 -7.94
CA LEU A 198 27.36 -46.45 -8.99
C LEU A 198 27.99 -46.48 -10.39
N ALA A 199 29.25 -46.05 -10.48
CA ALA A 199 30.02 -46.12 -11.70
C ALA A 199 30.84 -47.41 -11.67
N ASP A 200 30.26 -48.50 -12.17
CA ASP A 200 30.99 -49.71 -12.60
C ASP A 200 31.87 -49.41 -13.84
N ALA A 201 32.45 -48.21 -13.86
CA ALA A 201 33.31 -47.68 -14.89
C ALA A 201 34.71 -47.64 -14.28
N LEU A 202 35.59 -48.43 -14.88
CA LEU A 202 37.05 -48.41 -14.77
C LEU A 202 37.61 -47.00 -15.03
N GLN A 203 37.34 -46.05 -14.17
CA GLN A 203 38.02 -44.76 -14.20
C GLN A 203 39.28 -44.89 -13.38
N GLU A 204 40.38 -45.03 -14.12
CA GLU A 204 41.74 -44.96 -13.63
C GLU A 204 41.87 -43.78 -12.65
N PRO A 205 42.41 -43.99 -11.44
CA PRO A 205 42.47 -42.97 -10.42
C PRO A 205 43.24 -41.77 -10.93
N ILE A 206 42.57 -40.63 -11.11
CA ILE A 206 43.20 -39.38 -11.52
C ILE A 206 44.25 -39.03 -10.46
N HIS A 207 45.53 -39.18 -10.80
CA HIS A 207 46.64 -38.72 -9.98
C HIS A 207 46.54 -37.20 -9.83
N ARG A 208 45.94 -36.75 -8.72
CA ARG A 208 46.08 -35.39 -8.25
C ARG A 208 47.48 -35.24 -7.70
N GLU A 209 48.43 -34.90 -8.55
CA GLU A 209 49.63 -34.25 -8.06
C GLU A 209 49.19 -32.97 -7.37
N VAL A 210 49.25 -32.95 -6.04
CA VAL A 210 49.02 -31.77 -5.22
C VAL A 210 50.23 -30.86 -5.41
N GLY A 211 50.35 -30.28 -6.60
CA GLY A 211 51.27 -29.20 -6.88
C GLY A 211 50.96 -28.09 -5.87
N ARG A 212 51.96 -27.71 -5.07
CA ARG A 212 51.86 -26.67 -4.05
C ARG A 212 51.27 -25.41 -4.68
N SER A 213 49.98 -25.16 -4.46
CA SER A 213 49.30 -23.96 -4.89
C SER A 213 49.97 -22.77 -4.21
N ARG A 214 50.61 -21.89 -4.99
CA ARG A 214 51.23 -20.67 -4.47
C ARG A 214 50.12 -19.77 -3.92
N SER A 215 50.17 -19.46 -2.63
CA SER A 215 49.30 -18.44 -2.03
C SER A 215 49.59 -17.08 -2.67
N ALA A 216 48.56 -16.41 -3.20
CA ALA A 216 48.70 -15.07 -3.77
C ALA A 216 49.17 -14.08 -2.69
N ARG A 217 50.26 -13.37 -2.96
CA ARG A 217 50.80 -12.32 -2.07
C ARG A 217 50.15 -10.99 -2.47
N ALA A 218 49.31 -10.43 -1.60
CA ALA A 218 48.70 -9.12 -1.83
C ALA A 218 49.77 -8.01 -1.74
N ALA A 219 49.91 -7.22 -2.80
CA ALA A 219 50.78 -6.04 -2.81
C ALA A 219 50.05 -4.86 -2.15
N ARG A 220 50.57 -4.38 -1.02
CA ARG A 220 50.04 -3.20 -0.33
C ARG A 220 50.67 -1.95 -0.98
N SER A 221 49.89 -1.22 -1.78
CA SER A 221 50.31 0.08 -2.32
C SER A 221 50.37 1.10 -1.19
N ARG A 222 51.56 1.69 -0.97
CA ARG A 222 51.79 2.77 -0.03
C ARG A 222 51.50 4.08 -0.77
N ARG A 223 50.38 4.74 -0.45
CA ARG A 223 50.17 6.15 -0.84
C ARG A 223 51.16 7.00 -0.03
N ASN A 224 52.00 7.75 -0.72
CA ASN A 224 52.73 8.86 -0.13
C ASN A 224 51.83 10.08 -0.25
N ASP A 225 51.31 10.55 0.89
CA ASP A 225 50.78 11.91 1.01
C ASP A 225 52.00 12.82 1.16
N SER A 226 52.25 13.64 0.15
CA SER A 226 53.18 14.76 0.24
C SER A 226 52.40 15.94 0.79
N GLU A 227 52.68 16.30 2.04
CA GLU A 227 52.20 17.53 2.67
C GLU A 227 52.79 18.76 1.98
N GLN A 228 51.92 19.71 1.62
CA GLN A 228 52.20 21.14 1.52
C GLN A 228 51.05 21.90 2.21
#